data_AF-A0AAQ2IB66-F1
#
_entry.id   AF-A0AAQ2IB66-F1
#
_cell.length_a   1.000
_cell.length_b   1.000
_cell.length_c   1.000
_cell.angle_alpha   90.00
_cell.angle_beta   90.00
_cell.angle_gamma   90.00
#
_symmetry.space_group_name_H-M   'P 1'
#
loop_
_entity.id
_entity.type
_entity.pdbx_description
1 polymer ?
#
loop_
_entity_poly.entity_id
_entity_poly.type
_entity_poly.pdbx_seq_one_letter_code
_entity_poly.pdbx_strand_id
1 'polypeptide(L)'
;MSGKPAARQGDMTQYGGPIVQGSAGVRIGAPTGVACSVCPGGMTSGNPVNPLLGAKVQPGETDLALPDPLPFILSRTYSSYRTKTPAPVGIFGPGWKAPSDIRLQIRDDALVLNDNGGRSIHFEPLLPGEAV
;
A
#
# COMPACT_ATOMS: atom_id res chain seq x y z
N MET A 1 -8.19 11.98 -14.99
CA MET A 1 -9.28 10.95 -14.95
C MET A 1 -10.58 11.64 -15.33
N SER A 2 -11.45 11.01 -16.12
CA SER A 2 -12.66 11.65 -16.70
C SER A 2 -13.84 11.84 -15.73
N GLY A 3 -13.68 11.48 -14.45
CA GLY A 3 -14.71 11.63 -13.41
C GLY A 3 -15.88 10.64 -13.48
N LYS A 4 -15.91 9.75 -14.50
CA LYS A 4 -16.94 8.72 -14.61
C LYS A 4 -16.60 7.49 -13.75
N PRO A 5 -17.59 6.80 -13.15
CA PRO A 5 -17.36 5.54 -12.44
C PRO A 5 -16.67 4.50 -13.33
N ALA A 6 -15.70 3.78 -12.78
CA ALA A 6 -15.05 2.68 -13.48
C ALA A 6 -15.96 1.45 -13.49
N ALA A 7 -16.15 0.85 -14.66
CA ALA A 7 -16.91 -0.38 -14.83
C ALA A 7 -16.17 -1.60 -14.23
N ARG A 8 -16.93 -2.58 -13.75
CA ARG A 8 -16.44 -3.74 -12.97
C ARG A 8 -17.12 -5.02 -13.41
N GLN A 9 -16.50 -6.16 -13.09
CA GLN A 9 -17.16 -7.46 -13.24
C GLN A 9 -18.50 -7.46 -12.49
N GLY A 10 -19.58 -7.85 -13.19
CA GLY A 10 -20.95 -7.78 -12.70
C GLY A 10 -21.75 -6.54 -13.16
N ASP A 11 -21.10 -5.45 -13.58
CA ASP A 11 -21.81 -4.28 -14.09
C ASP A 11 -22.46 -4.60 -15.46
N MET A 12 -23.65 -4.05 -15.71
CA MET A 12 -24.40 -4.28 -16.94
C MET A 12 -23.84 -3.51 -18.14
N THR A 13 -23.79 -4.15 -19.30
CA THR A 13 -23.42 -3.48 -20.56
C THR A 13 -24.65 -2.87 -21.24
N GLN A 14 -24.42 -1.85 -22.06
CA GLN A 14 -25.48 -1.21 -22.86
C GLN A 14 -26.20 -2.19 -23.80
N TYR A 15 -25.51 -3.25 -24.26
CA TYR A 15 -26.04 -4.24 -25.19
C TYR A 15 -26.59 -5.50 -24.49
N GLY A 16 -26.64 -5.49 -23.16
CA GLY A 16 -27.14 -6.61 -22.35
C GLY A 16 -26.06 -7.54 -21.81
N GLY A 17 -26.37 -8.18 -20.68
CA GLY A 17 -25.45 -9.06 -19.96
C GLY A 17 -24.45 -8.33 -19.05
N PRO A 18 -23.98 -8.99 -17.98
CA PRO A 18 -22.97 -8.43 -17.10
C PRO A 18 -21.56 -8.54 -17.70
N ILE A 19 -20.64 -7.68 -17.27
CA ILE A 19 -19.20 -7.88 -17.49
C ILE A 19 -18.79 -9.17 -16.75
N VAL A 20 -18.45 -10.23 -17.49
CA VAL A 20 -18.16 -11.55 -16.92
C VAL A 20 -16.68 -11.78 -16.60
N GLN A 21 -15.79 -10.91 -17.09
CA GLN A 21 -14.35 -11.01 -16.87
C GLN A 21 -13.75 -9.64 -16.54
N GLY A 22 -12.79 -9.63 -15.62
CA GLY A 22 -12.03 -8.45 -15.22
C GLY A 22 -10.57 -8.79 -14.94
N SER A 23 -9.81 -7.79 -14.47
CA SER A 23 -8.43 -8.04 -14.03
C SER A 23 -8.42 -8.95 -12.80
N ALA A 24 -7.64 -10.03 -12.86
CA ALA A 24 -7.42 -10.92 -11.71
C ALA A 24 -6.66 -10.22 -10.57
N GLY A 25 -6.09 -9.04 -10.82
CA GLY A 25 -5.19 -8.34 -9.92
C GLY A 25 -5.69 -7.02 -9.34
N VAL A 26 -6.81 -6.53 -9.86
CA VAL A 26 -7.31 -5.20 -9.56
C VAL A 26 -8.81 -5.28 -9.29
N ARG A 27 -9.20 -4.99 -8.06
CA ARG A 27 -10.60 -4.79 -7.69
C ARG A 27 -10.89 -3.30 -7.52
N ILE A 28 -11.95 -2.83 -8.14
CA ILE A 28 -12.52 -1.50 -7.95
C ILE A 28 -13.69 -1.67 -6.97
N GLY A 29 -13.69 -0.97 -5.83
CA GLY A 29 -14.77 -1.07 -4.84
C GLY A 29 -14.33 -1.44 -3.41
N ALA A 30 -13.03 -1.36 -3.08
CA ALA A 30 -12.64 -1.17 -1.68
C ALA A 30 -13.28 0.14 -1.15
N PRO A 31 -13.45 0.34 0.18
CA PRO A 31 -14.22 1.46 0.75
C PRO A 31 -13.85 2.86 0.24
N THR A 32 -12.67 3.02 -0.36
CA THR A 32 -12.14 4.27 -0.91
C THR A 32 -12.34 4.44 -2.43
N GLY A 33 -12.92 3.45 -3.14
CA GLY A 33 -13.13 3.52 -4.59
C GLY A 33 -11.85 3.41 -5.43
N VAL A 34 -10.70 3.10 -4.81
CA VAL A 34 -9.39 3.02 -5.47
C VAL A 34 -9.08 1.58 -5.87
N ALA A 35 -8.56 1.40 -7.09
CA ALA A 35 -7.96 0.15 -7.56
C ALA A 35 -6.82 -0.26 -6.61
N CYS A 36 -7.00 -1.37 -5.89
CA CYS A 36 -6.08 -1.74 -4.82
C CYS A 36 -5.83 -3.25 -4.83
N SER A 37 -4.58 -3.63 -5.09
CA SER A 37 -4.10 -5.03 -5.09
C SER A 37 -3.78 -5.57 -3.69
N VAL A 38 -3.80 -4.71 -2.66
CA VAL A 38 -3.46 -5.03 -1.26
C VAL A 38 -4.63 -4.81 -0.30
N CYS A 39 -5.80 -4.44 -0.82
CA CYS A 39 -7.00 -4.23 -0.01
C CYS A 39 -7.64 -5.59 0.35
N PRO A 40 -8.40 -5.69 1.44
CA PRO A 40 -9.11 -6.91 1.82
C PRO A 40 -9.90 -7.49 0.62
N GLY A 41 -9.58 -8.72 0.21
CA GLY A 41 -10.17 -9.39 -0.95
C GLY A 41 -9.51 -9.09 -2.31
N GLY A 42 -8.43 -8.32 -2.35
CA GLY A 42 -7.57 -8.17 -3.52
C GLY A 42 -6.87 -9.49 -3.85
N MET A 43 -7.08 -10.02 -5.06
CA MET A 43 -6.44 -11.25 -5.50
C MET A 43 -4.99 -10.95 -5.92
N THR A 44 -4.02 -11.51 -5.20
CA THR A 44 -2.65 -11.66 -5.71
C THR A 44 -2.65 -12.78 -6.75
N SER A 45 -2.24 -12.49 -7.98
CA SER A 45 -2.01 -13.55 -8.96
C SER A 45 -0.71 -14.26 -8.59
N GLY A 46 -0.80 -15.56 -8.27
CA GLY A 46 0.36 -16.41 -8.05
C GLY A 46 1.17 -16.08 -6.80
N ASN A 47 0.51 -15.85 -5.65
CA ASN A 47 1.09 -15.62 -4.31
C ASN A 47 2.60 -15.97 -4.28
N PRO A 48 3.51 -14.98 -4.39
CA PRO A 48 3.38 -13.63 -3.82
C PRO A 48 3.54 -12.49 -4.86
N VAL A 49 2.91 -12.50 -6.04
CA VAL A 49 3.08 -11.42 -7.03
C VAL A 49 1.88 -10.46 -7.11
N ASN A 50 2.18 -9.16 -7.09
CA ASN A 50 1.26 -8.09 -7.43
C ASN A 50 1.24 -7.89 -8.96
N PRO A 51 0.17 -8.27 -9.66
CA PRO A 51 0.11 -8.21 -11.12
C PRO A 51 0.02 -6.78 -11.68
N LEU A 52 -0.39 -5.79 -10.88
CA LEU A 52 -0.40 -4.39 -11.33
C LEU A 52 1.03 -3.81 -11.38
N LEU A 53 1.84 -4.16 -10.39
CA LEU A 53 3.20 -3.64 -10.24
C LEU A 53 4.28 -4.58 -10.79
N GLY A 54 3.93 -5.83 -11.12
CA GLY A 54 4.88 -6.89 -11.43
C GLY A 54 5.80 -7.24 -10.26
N ALA A 55 5.44 -6.83 -9.05
CA ALA A 55 6.32 -6.89 -7.88
C ALA A 55 5.96 -8.07 -6.98
N LYS A 56 6.98 -8.73 -6.43
CA LYS A 56 6.79 -9.68 -5.33
C LYS A 56 6.39 -8.90 -4.07
N VAL A 57 5.22 -9.22 -3.53
CA VAL A 57 4.68 -8.64 -2.30
C VAL A 57 4.36 -9.75 -1.31
N GLN A 58 4.90 -9.66 -0.11
CA GLN A 58 4.48 -10.51 1.00
C GLN A 58 3.75 -9.61 2.01
N PRO A 59 2.45 -9.87 2.25
CA PRO A 59 1.68 -9.11 3.21
C PRO A 59 2.26 -9.30 4.62
N GLY A 60 1.85 -8.43 5.54
CA GLY A 60 2.39 -8.43 6.90
C GLY A 60 2.09 -9.73 7.62
N GLU A 61 3.13 -10.47 7.97
CA GLU A 61 3.03 -11.61 8.86
C GLU A 61 3.56 -11.22 10.25
N THR A 62 2.94 -11.78 11.29
CA THR A 62 3.43 -11.62 12.66
C THR A 62 4.59 -12.59 12.84
N ASP A 63 5.82 -12.06 12.90
CA ASP A 63 7.02 -12.84 13.13
C ASP A 63 7.11 -13.30 14.60
N LEU A 64 6.74 -12.43 15.53
CA LEU A 64 6.75 -12.69 16.98
C LEU A 64 5.64 -11.90 17.66
N ALA A 65 4.93 -12.55 18.58
CA ALA A 65 4.01 -11.89 19.49
C ALA A 65 4.31 -12.34 20.92
N LEU A 66 4.65 -11.38 21.79
CA LEU A 66 4.83 -11.63 23.22
C LEU A 66 3.57 -11.16 23.96
N PRO A 67 2.87 -12.07 24.66
CA PRO A 67 1.68 -11.70 25.43
C PRO A 67 2.08 -10.92 26.67
N ASP A 68 1.46 -9.75 26.86
CA ASP A 68 1.63 -8.85 28.02
C ASP A 68 0.43 -7.86 28.03
N PRO A 69 0.14 -7.10 29.11
CA PRO A 69 -0.87 -6.04 29.07
C PRO A 69 -0.57 -4.97 28.00
N LEU A 70 0.69 -4.80 27.62
CA LEU A 70 1.11 -4.07 26.43
C LEU A 70 1.82 -5.03 25.46
N PRO A 71 1.09 -5.69 24.55
CA PRO A 71 1.66 -6.70 23.68
C PRO A 71 2.80 -6.16 22.80
N PHE A 72 3.89 -6.91 22.74
CA PHE A 72 4.95 -6.65 21.76
C PHE A 72 4.71 -7.53 20.54
N ILE A 73 4.50 -6.89 19.38
CA ILE A 73 4.26 -7.58 18.11
C ILE A 73 5.32 -7.12 17.12
N LEU A 74 6.18 -8.06 16.71
CA LEU A 74 7.06 -7.87 15.57
C LEU A 74 6.35 -8.40 14.32
N SER A 75 6.23 -7.54 13.32
CA SER A 75 5.72 -7.91 12.01
C SER A 75 6.55 -7.24 10.93
N ARG A 76 6.62 -7.91 9.79
CA ARG A 76 7.32 -7.40 8.62
C ARG A 76 6.50 -7.65 7.37
N THR A 77 6.62 -6.73 6.43
CA THR A 77 6.10 -6.82 5.07
C THR A 77 7.26 -6.82 4.10
N TYR A 78 7.10 -7.45 2.94
CA TYR A 78 8.08 -7.39 1.87
C TYR A 78 7.47 -6.85 0.60
N SER A 79 8.20 -5.98 -0.10
CA SER A 79 7.90 -5.56 -1.46
C SER A 79 9.18 -5.44 -2.27
N SER A 80 9.22 -6.09 -3.43
CA SER A 80 10.27 -5.89 -4.42
C SER A 80 10.07 -4.61 -5.25
N TYR A 81 8.93 -3.94 -5.10
CA TYR A 81 8.63 -2.72 -5.85
C TYR A 81 9.49 -1.56 -5.34
N ARG A 82 10.23 -0.92 -6.25
CA ARG A 82 10.99 0.29 -5.95
C ARG A 82 10.20 1.51 -6.39
N THR A 83 9.77 2.31 -5.43
CA THR A 83 9.07 3.57 -5.71
C THR A 83 10.07 4.62 -6.23
N LYS A 84 9.57 5.68 -6.87
CA LYS A 84 10.42 6.78 -7.36
C LYS A 84 11.17 7.47 -6.22
N THR A 85 10.53 7.60 -5.06
CA THR A 85 11.06 8.18 -3.83
C THR A 85 11.07 7.09 -2.74
N PRO A 86 12.06 6.19 -2.74
CA PRO A 86 12.10 5.11 -1.76
C PRO A 86 12.41 5.65 -0.36
N ALA A 87 11.75 5.09 0.65
CA ALA A 87 12.15 5.26 2.04
C ALA A 87 13.53 4.64 2.27
N PRO A 88 14.31 5.12 3.27
CA PRO A 88 15.57 4.49 3.66
C PRO A 88 15.41 2.99 3.92
N VAL A 89 16.50 2.25 3.72
CA VAL A 89 16.53 0.81 4.04
C VAL A 89 16.44 0.64 5.56
N GLY A 90 15.50 -0.18 6.00
CA GLY A 90 15.29 -0.48 7.42
C GLY A 90 16.23 -1.59 7.91
N ILE A 91 16.09 -1.96 9.19
CA ILE A 91 16.96 -2.95 9.84
C ILE A 91 16.90 -4.35 9.22
N PHE A 92 15.82 -4.67 8.51
CA PHE A 92 15.60 -5.97 7.87
C PHE A 92 16.11 -6.04 6.42
N GLY A 93 16.76 -4.99 5.93
CA GLY A 93 17.36 -4.93 4.61
C GLY A 93 16.40 -4.52 3.48
N PRO A 94 16.88 -4.53 2.22
CA PRO A 94 16.11 -4.03 1.08
C PRO A 94 14.78 -4.76 0.86
N GLY A 95 13.73 -3.99 0.59
CA GLY A 95 12.38 -4.50 0.33
C GLY A 95 11.58 -4.88 1.57
N TRP A 96 12.23 -5.07 2.72
CA TRP A 96 11.54 -5.31 4.00
C TRP A 96 11.14 -4.01 4.69
N LYS A 97 9.96 -4.02 5.29
CA LYS A 97 9.42 -2.93 6.12
C LYS A 97 8.75 -3.47 7.37
N ALA A 98 9.02 -2.83 8.50
CA ALA A 98 8.34 -3.05 9.76
C ALA A 98 7.56 -1.79 10.17
N PRO A 99 6.51 -1.90 11.01
CA PRO A 99 5.82 -0.73 11.56
C PRO A 99 6.75 0.29 12.23
N SER A 100 7.85 -0.19 12.82
CA SER A 100 8.89 0.65 13.43
C SER A 100 9.70 1.50 12.43
N ASP A 101 9.64 1.19 11.13
CA ASP A 101 10.33 1.95 10.09
C ASP A 101 9.57 3.24 9.71
N ILE A 102 8.31 3.42 10.15
CA ILE A 102 7.55 4.64 9.91
C ILE A 102 8.25 5.80 10.61
N ARG A 103 8.60 6.84 9.85
CA ARG A 103 9.35 7.99 10.38
C ARG A 103 8.94 9.28 9.69
N LEU A 104 8.67 10.29 10.50
CA LEU A 104 8.60 11.67 10.06
C LEU A 104 10.00 12.32 10.16
N GLN A 105 10.43 12.98 9.08
CA GLN A 105 11.67 13.74 9.03
C GLN A 105 11.33 15.20 8.77
N ILE A 106 11.79 16.09 9.65
CA ILE A 106 11.72 17.53 9.47
C ILE A 106 13.07 17.97 8.91
N ARG A 107 13.06 18.62 7.75
CA ARG A 107 14.22 19.22 7.09
C ARG A 107 13.95 20.71 6.90
N ASP A 108 15.00 21.48 6.61
CA ASP A 108 14.88 22.92 6.40
C ASP A 108 13.97 23.28 5.21
N ASP A 109 13.90 22.40 4.21
CA ASP A 109 13.18 22.59 2.94
C ASP A 109 11.98 21.65 2.74
N ALA A 110 11.76 20.67 3.64
CA ALA A 110 10.68 19.70 3.48
C ALA A 110 10.29 19.00 4.77
N LEU A 111 9.03 18.57 4.83
CA LEU A 111 8.55 17.55 5.76
C LEU A 111 8.41 16.23 5.01
N VAL A 112 9.07 15.16 5.46
CA VAL A 112 9.08 13.86 4.77
C VAL A 112 8.52 12.76 5.65
N LEU A 113 7.41 12.15 5.22
CA LEU A 113 6.85 10.95 5.84
C LEU A 113 7.37 9.70 5.12
N ASN A 114 8.08 8.86 5.84
CA ASN A 114 8.41 7.50 5.41
C ASN A 114 7.29 6.59 5.88
N ASP A 115 6.51 6.03 4.96
CA ASP A 115 5.40 5.15 5.28
C ASP A 115 5.84 3.66 5.33
N ASN A 116 4.94 2.81 5.84
CA ASN A 116 5.13 1.35 5.87
C ASN A 116 5.13 0.71 4.47
N GLY A 117 4.71 1.44 3.42
CA GLY A 117 4.81 1.00 2.04
C GLY A 117 6.23 1.17 1.45
N GLY A 118 7.17 1.70 2.24
CA GLY A 118 8.53 1.98 1.81
C GLY A 118 8.65 3.18 0.88
N ARG A 119 7.70 4.12 0.96
CA ARG A 119 7.71 5.39 0.21
C ARG A 119 8.13 6.53 1.11
N SER A 120 8.81 7.50 0.51
CA SER A 120 9.00 8.85 1.06
C SER A 120 7.97 9.77 0.42
N ILE A 121 7.06 10.30 1.23
CA ILE A 121 6.06 11.30 0.85
C ILE A 121 6.57 12.66 1.31
N HIS A 122 6.67 13.60 0.39
CA HIS A 122 7.20 14.94 0.63
C HIS A 122 6.07 15.94 0.74
N PHE A 123 6.15 16.78 1.75
CA PHE A 123 5.28 17.92 2.00
C PHE A 123 6.13 19.18 2.14
N GLU A 124 5.51 20.32 1.90
CA GLU A 124 6.10 21.61 2.27
C GLU A 124 6.37 21.64 3.79
N PRO A 125 7.39 22.39 4.23
CA PRO A 125 7.62 22.64 5.65
C PRO A 125 6.37 23.20 6.32
N LEU A 126 6.05 22.69 7.52
CA LEU A 126 4.99 23.24 8.36
C LEU A 126 5.61 23.96 9.55
N LEU A 127 5.12 25.16 9.85
CA LEU A 127 5.45 25.84 11.09
C LEU A 127 4.77 25.16 12.29
N PRO A 128 5.31 25.29 13.51
CA PRO A 128 4.65 24.78 14.71
C PRO A 128 3.22 25.31 14.83
N GLY A 129 2.24 24.41 14.84
CA GLY A 129 0.81 24.73 14.94
C GLY A 129 0.07 24.89 13.62
N GLU A 130 0.76 24.76 12.47
CA GLU A 130 0.16 24.81 11.14
C GLU A 130 -0.43 23.45 10.72
N ALA A 131 -1.55 23.47 9.99
CA ALA A 131 -2.23 22.29 9.47
C ALA A 131 -2.62 22.49 8.00
N VAL A 132 -2.64 21.40 7.22
CA VAL A 132 -2.99 21.36 5.78
C VAL A 132 -4.36 20.77 5.57
#